data_AF-A0A937FHK1-F1
#
_entry.id   AF-A0A937FHK1-F1
#
_cell.length_a   1.000
_cell.length_b   1.000
_cell.length_c   1.000
_cell.angle_alpha   90.00
_cell.angle_beta   90.00
_cell.angle_gamma   90.00
#
_symmetry.space_group_name_H-M   'P 1'
#
loop_
_entity.id
_entity.type
_entity.pdbx_description
1 polymer ?
#
loop_
_entity_poly.entity_id
_entity_poly.type
_entity_poly.pdbx_seq_one_letter_code
_entity_poly.pdbx_strand_id
1 'polypeptide(L)'
;MDENIKLDGLSAKEVWEALYNKELNSKKSILEYIELTKVLKKDNVDSKQIQETYNFIYDSIEKMGDAIKVNTNLYLKNQLKAQLGKYVKNIDPKPVNYFIEFFKEAYPPHERKKDFTWVLMDINKITEEQIWTTLTYINSGCIKGNKLSHNQIKDTIEMVEKLIDKNNIKYVNRVKSLEKLLNVLGIKIVNVNDRFKVRRIFR
;
A
#
# COMPACT_ATOMS: atom_id res chain seq x y z
N MET A 1 26.92 -17.83 19.88
CA MET A 1 26.29 -17.35 21.13
C MET A 1 24.84 -17.76 21.03
N ASP A 2 24.52 -18.89 21.67
CA ASP A 2 23.16 -19.40 21.82
C ASP A 2 22.52 -18.62 22.97
N GLU A 3 21.94 -17.47 22.67
CA GLU A 3 20.96 -16.87 23.56
C GLU A 3 19.60 -17.45 23.19
N ASN A 4 19.01 -18.16 24.14
CA ASN A 4 17.68 -18.75 24.06
C ASN A 4 16.65 -17.61 24.16
N ILE A 5 16.63 -16.73 23.14
CA ILE A 5 15.71 -15.59 23.08
C ILE A 5 14.32 -16.18 22.87
N LYS A 6 13.49 -16.15 23.92
CA LYS A 6 12.08 -16.52 23.80
C LYS A 6 11.37 -15.47 22.95
N LEU A 7 11.17 -15.78 21.67
CA LEU A 7 10.49 -14.89 20.74
C LEU A 7 8.97 -15.11 20.73
N ASP A 8 8.47 -16.19 21.30
CA ASP A 8 7.05 -16.54 21.25
C ASP A 8 6.15 -15.44 21.86
N GLY A 9 5.09 -15.09 21.14
CA GLY A 9 4.12 -14.06 21.53
C GLY A 9 4.57 -12.61 21.31
N LEU A 10 5.77 -12.35 20.82
CA LEU A 10 6.26 -11.00 20.50
C LEU A 10 5.69 -10.48 19.17
N SER A 11 5.38 -9.19 19.12
CA SER A 11 5.05 -8.50 17.87
C SER A 11 6.26 -8.36 16.96
N ALA A 12 6.05 -8.10 15.66
CA ALA A 12 7.14 -7.91 14.70
C ALA A 12 8.18 -6.85 15.10
N LYS A 13 7.74 -5.79 15.79
CA LYS A 13 8.63 -4.73 16.27
C LYS A 13 9.48 -5.21 17.44
N GLU A 14 8.89 -5.91 18.40
CA GLU A 14 9.60 -6.48 19.55
C GLU A 14 10.58 -7.57 19.12
N VAL A 15 10.23 -8.38 18.11
CA VAL A 15 11.16 -9.34 17.48
C VAL A 15 12.35 -8.62 16.85
N TRP A 16 12.12 -7.52 16.14
CA TRP A 16 13.18 -6.71 15.55
C TRP A 16 14.08 -6.07 16.62
N GLU A 17 13.50 -5.52 17.69
CA GLU A 17 14.23 -4.95 18.82
C GLU A 17 15.04 -6.01 19.57
N ALA A 18 14.52 -7.22 19.73
CA ALA A 18 15.24 -8.32 20.39
C ALA A 18 16.38 -8.88 19.54
N LEU A 19 16.22 -8.97 18.21
CA LEU A 19 17.19 -9.61 17.34
C LEU A 19 18.24 -8.68 16.74
N TYR A 20 17.88 -7.43 16.44
CA TYR A 20 18.74 -6.55 15.65
C TYR A 20 18.84 -5.12 16.17
N ASN A 21 17.71 -4.51 16.55
CA ASN A 21 17.60 -3.16 17.12
C ASN A 21 18.36 -2.05 16.36
N LYS A 22 18.49 -2.18 15.04
CA LYS A 22 19.16 -1.21 14.15
C LYS A 22 18.27 -0.85 12.97
N GLU A 23 18.41 0.37 12.48
CA GLU A 23 17.58 0.92 11.40
C GLU A 23 17.61 0.07 10.11
N LEU A 24 16.42 -0.25 9.60
CA LEU A 24 16.21 -1.02 8.37
C LEU A 24 16.10 -0.10 7.14
N ASN A 25 17.07 0.80 6.96
CA ASN A 25 17.09 1.81 5.90
C ASN A 25 18.17 1.57 4.83
N SER A 26 18.88 0.44 4.87
CA SER A 26 19.92 0.12 3.90
C SER A 26 19.83 -1.34 3.44
N LYS A 27 20.38 -1.63 2.25
CA LYS A 27 20.51 -3.00 1.74
C LYS A 27 21.20 -3.92 2.76
N LYS A 28 22.26 -3.44 3.40
CA LYS A 28 23.05 -4.22 4.35
C LYS A 28 22.23 -4.54 5.60
N SER A 29 21.58 -3.55 6.19
CA SER A 29 20.80 -3.75 7.42
C SER A 29 19.60 -4.67 7.22
N ILE A 30 18.95 -4.58 6.07
CA ILE A 30 17.84 -5.48 5.72
C ILE A 30 18.32 -6.93 5.54
N LEU A 31 19.44 -7.15 4.84
CA LEU A 31 19.98 -8.50 4.66
C LEU A 31 20.44 -9.14 5.97
N GLU A 32 21.10 -8.36 6.83
CA GLU A 32 21.49 -8.81 8.17
C GLU A 32 20.27 -9.22 9.00
N TYR A 33 19.21 -8.40 9.00
CA TYR A 33 18.00 -8.74 9.74
C TYR A 33 17.28 -9.97 9.16
N ILE A 34 17.16 -10.08 7.83
CA ILE A 34 16.59 -11.28 7.17
C ILE A 34 17.36 -12.55 7.59
N GLU A 35 18.68 -12.49 7.70
CA GLU A 35 19.49 -13.61 8.15
C GLU A 35 19.19 -13.98 9.60
N LEU A 36 19.04 -12.99 10.48
CA LEU A 36 18.70 -13.20 11.89
C LEU A 36 17.30 -13.81 12.07
N THR A 37 16.34 -13.54 11.18
CA THR A 37 15.03 -14.21 11.21
C THR A 37 15.07 -15.73 11.03
N LYS A 38 16.23 -16.34 10.73
CA LYS A 38 16.41 -17.81 10.74
C LYS A 38 15.93 -18.44 12.05
N VAL A 39 16.09 -17.75 13.17
CA VAL A 39 15.71 -18.26 14.49
C VAL A 39 14.20 -18.49 14.61
N LEU A 40 13.38 -17.68 13.93
CA LEU A 40 11.92 -17.81 13.89
C LEU A 40 11.45 -19.11 13.22
N LYS A 41 12.34 -19.83 12.52
CA LYS A 41 12.04 -21.13 11.91
C LYS A 41 12.27 -22.31 12.84
N LYS A 42 13.05 -22.11 13.91
CA LYS A 42 13.51 -23.18 14.80
C LYS A 42 12.64 -23.33 16.04
N ASP A 43 11.98 -22.25 16.46
CA ASP A 43 11.05 -22.26 17.56
C ASP A 43 9.63 -22.49 17.04
N ASN A 44 8.75 -23.00 17.90
CA ASN A 44 7.34 -23.30 17.63
C ASN A 44 6.50 -21.99 17.47
N VAL A 45 7.09 -20.98 16.81
CA VAL A 45 6.60 -19.62 16.65
C VAL A 45 5.33 -19.65 15.81
N ASP A 46 4.31 -18.91 16.27
CA ASP A 46 3.04 -18.82 15.55
C ASP A 46 3.26 -18.29 14.12
N SER A 47 2.61 -18.96 13.15
CA SER A 47 2.51 -18.53 11.77
C SER A 47 2.09 -17.06 11.61
N LYS A 48 1.27 -16.54 12.53
CA LYS A 48 0.86 -15.14 12.57
C LYS A 48 2.05 -14.22 12.85
N GLN A 49 2.89 -14.57 13.82
CA GLN A 49 4.07 -13.80 14.18
C GLN A 49 5.11 -13.80 13.05
N ILE A 50 5.29 -14.94 12.37
CA ILE A 50 6.14 -15.02 11.18
C ILE A 50 5.60 -14.12 10.05
N GLN A 51 4.27 -14.09 9.86
CA GLN A 51 3.62 -13.19 8.90
C GLN A 51 3.81 -11.71 9.25
N GLU A 52 3.64 -11.33 10.51
CA GLU A 52 3.83 -9.95 10.96
C GLU A 52 5.29 -9.51 10.78
N THR A 53 6.24 -10.38 11.12
CA THR A 53 7.67 -10.12 10.92
C THR A 53 8.02 -9.99 9.44
N TYR A 54 7.43 -10.84 8.59
CA TYR A 54 7.57 -10.75 7.13
C TYR A 54 7.07 -9.39 6.61
N ASN A 55 5.87 -8.99 7.01
CA ASN A 55 5.27 -7.73 6.59
C ASN A 55 6.11 -6.53 7.04
N PHE A 56 6.64 -6.55 8.26
CA PHE A 56 7.49 -5.49 8.79
C PHE A 56 8.77 -5.29 7.95
N ILE A 57 9.43 -6.38 7.55
CA ILE A 57 10.62 -6.31 6.69
C ILE A 57 10.22 -5.85 5.28
N TYR A 58 9.12 -6.39 4.73
CA TYR A 58 8.61 -6.02 3.41
C TYR A 58 8.31 -4.51 3.33
N ASP A 59 7.60 -3.96 4.33
CA ASP A 59 7.28 -2.54 4.42
C ASP A 59 8.54 -1.68 4.55
N SER A 60 9.55 -2.16 5.27
CA SER A 60 10.86 -1.48 5.36
C SER A 60 11.56 -1.44 4.00
N ILE A 61 11.48 -2.52 3.21
CA ILE A 61 11.99 -2.55 1.82
C ILE A 61 11.24 -1.56 0.93
N GLU A 62 9.91 -1.52 1.01
CA GLU A 62 9.09 -0.60 0.20
C GLU A 62 9.34 0.86 0.56
N LYS A 63 9.48 1.20 1.85
CA LYS A 63 9.80 2.56 2.28
C LYS A 63 11.16 3.05 1.79
N MET A 64 12.10 2.14 1.54
CA MET A 64 13.38 2.49 0.90
C MET A 64 13.26 2.69 -0.61
N GLY A 65 12.11 2.39 -1.24
CA GLY A 65 11.95 2.30 -2.69
C GLY A 65 12.46 3.50 -3.48
N ASP A 66 12.30 4.72 -2.96
CA ASP A 66 12.80 5.94 -3.60
C ASP A 66 14.32 6.14 -3.43
N ALA A 67 14.90 5.55 -2.37
CA ALA A 67 16.32 5.66 -2.02
C ALA A 67 17.19 4.55 -2.65
N ILE A 68 16.59 3.46 -3.14
CA ILE A 68 17.32 2.30 -3.70
C ILE A 68 16.90 2.00 -5.13
N LYS A 69 17.83 1.50 -5.94
CA LYS A 69 17.53 1.08 -7.32
C LYS A 69 16.47 -0.03 -7.32
N VAL A 70 15.58 -0.02 -8.31
CA VAL A 70 14.53 -1.04 -8.51
C VAL A 70 15.07 -2.48 -8.41
N ASN A 71 16.22 -2.75 -9.04
CA ASN A 71 16.88 -4.07 -8.99
C ASN A 71 17.30 -4.49 -7.57
N THR A 72 17.63 -3.52 -6.71
CA THR A 72 17.98 -3.76 -5.31
C THR A 72 16.75 -4.06 -4.47
N ASN A 73 15.66 -3.31 -4.67
CA ASN A 73 14.37 -3.62 -4.03
C ASN A 73 13.92 -5.06 -4.38
N LEU A 74 13.90 -5.39 -5.67
CA LEU A 74 13.55 -6.74 -6.14
C LEU A 74 14.44 -7.83 -5.53
N TYR A 75 15.76 -7.59 -5.47
CA TYR A 75 16.70 -8.51 -4.84
C TYR A 75 16.37 -8.75 -3.36
N LEU A 76 16.12 -7.69 -2.58
CA LEU A 76 15.79 -7.79 -1.15
C LEU A 76 14.48 -8.54 -0.92
N LYS A 77 13.44 -8.25 -1.71
CA LYS A 77 12.16 -8.99 -1.65
C LYS A 77 12.33 -10.47 -1.95
N ASN A 78 13.16 -10.81 -2.94
CA ASN A 78 13.46 -12.20 -3.27
C ASN A 78 14.22 -12.92 -2.16
N GLN A 79 15.16 -12.24 -1.48
CA GLN A 79 15.85 -12.80 -0.31
C GLN A 79 14.88 -13.05 0.85
N LEU A 80 14.03 -12.07 1.17
CA LEU A 80 12.98 -12.21 2.18
C LEU A 80 12.03 -13.38 1.85
N LYS A 81 11.60 -13.49 0.59
CA LYS A 81 10.75 -14.58 0.10
C LYS A 81 11.44 -15.95 0.17
N ALA A 82 12.71 -16.04 -0.23
CA ALA A 82 13.47 -17.29 -0.12
C ALA A 82 13.58 -17.74 1.35
N GLN A 83 13.66 -16.77 2.25
CA GLN A 83 13.90 -17.00 3.65
C GLN A 83 12.62 -17.39 4.42
N LEU A 84 11.60 -16.54 4.40
CA LEU A 84 10.38 -16.69 5.20
C LEU A 84 9.14 -17.04 4.36
N GLY A 85 9.22 -16.98 3.03
CA GLY A 85 8.08 -17.13 2.12
C GLY A 85 7.33 -18.45 2.22
N LYS A 86 7.97 -19.54 2.65
CA LYS A 86 7.32 -20.84 2.86
C LYS A 86 6.44 -20.90 4.11
N TYR A 87 6.61 -19.96 5.03
CA TYR A 87 5.99 -19.95 6.36
C TYR A 87 4.93 -18.85 6.51
N VAL A 88 4.69 -18.08 5.45
CA VAL A 88 3.73 -16.98 5.43
C VAL A 88 2.60 -17.28 4.46
N LYS A 89 1.38 -16.91 4.83
CA LYS A 89 0.20 -17.09 3.96
C LYS A 89 0.15 -16.01 2.88
N ASN A 90 0.63 -14.81 3.17
CA ASN A 90 0.68 -13.69 2.25
C ASN A 90 2.14 -13.32 1.95
N ILE A 91 2.68 -13.86 0.85
CA ILE A 91 4.08 -13.71 0.44
C ILE A 91 4.33 -12.36 -0.24
N ASP A 92 3.28 -11.73 -0.75
CA ASP A 92 3.38 -10.39 -1.33
C ASP A 92 2.31 -9.55 -0.64
N PRO A 93 2.54 -9.15 0.62
CA PRO A 93 1.66 -8.28 1.37
C PRO A 93 1.75 -6.90 0.71
N LYS A 94 1.15 -6.77 -0.47
CA LYS A 94 0.91 -5.47 -1.05
C LYS A 94 0.13 -4.70 0.01
N PRO A 95 0.47 -3.44 0.30
CA PRO A 95 -0.43 -2.60 1.06
C PRO A 95 -1.80 -2.76 0.42
N VAL A 96 -2.78 -3.21 1.21
CA VAL A 96 -4.15 -3.38 0.72
C VAL A 96 -4.60 -1.99 0.31
N ASN A 97 -4.48 -1.70 -0.98
CA ASN A 97 -4.97 -0.46 -1.51
C ASN A 97 -6.47 -0.69 -1.72
N TYR A 98 -7.28 -0.16 -0.81
CA TYR A 98 -8.73 -0.33 -0.83
C TYR A 98 -9.36 0.30 -2.08
N PHE A 99 -8.66 1.18 -2.79
CA PHE A 99 -9.09 1.66 -4.10
C PHE A 99 -9.13 0.54 -5.15
N ILE A 100 -8.29 -0.49 -5.05
CA ILE A 100 -8.33 -1.65 -5.95
C ILE A 100 -9.65 -2.42 -5.78
N GLU A 101 -10.23 -2.45 -4.59
CA GLU A 101 -11.53 -3.11 -4.35
C GLU A 101 -12.63 -2.36 -5.10
N PHE A 102 -12.70 -1.03 -4.94
CA PHE A 102 -13.61 -0.19 -5.72
C PHE A 102 -13.36 -0.26 -7.23
N PHE A 103 -12.09 -0.37 -7.65
CA PHE A 103 -11.73 -0.56 -9.05
C PHE A 103 -12.28 -1.88 -9.58
N LYS A 104 -12.18 -2.98 -8.83
CA LYS A 104 -12.75 -4.27 -9.24
C LYS A 104 -14.27 -4.25 -9.35
N GLU A 105 -14.94 -3.50 -8.49
CA GLU A 105 -16.40 -3.36 -8.47
C GLU A 105 -16.90 -2.42 -9.57
N ALA A 106 -16.16 -1.36 -9.87
CA ALA A 106 -16.49 -0.41 -10.94
C ALA A 106 -16.42 -1.03 -12.34
N TYR A 107 -15.69 -2.15 -12.50
CA TYR A 107 -15.53 -2.86 -13.76
C TYR A 107 -16.01 -4.33 -13.63
N PRO A 108 -17.25 -4.64 -14.01
CA PRO A 108 -17.78 -6.00 -13.90
C PRO A 108 -17.01 -6.99 -14.81
N PRO A 109 -17.02 -8.31 -14.49
CA PRO A 109 -16.14 -9.29 -15.14
C PRO A 109 -16.16 -9.31 -16.67
N HIS A 110 -17.31 -9.01 -17.28
CA HIS A 110 -17.53 -9.03 -18.73
C HIS A 110 -17.03 -7.75 -19.45
N GLU A 111 -16.68 -6.69 -18.71
CA GLU A 111 -16.17 -5.42 -19.26
C GLU A 111 -14.66 -5.24 -19.07
N ARG A 112 -13.99 -6.20 -18.41
CA ARG A 112 -12.57 -6.13 -18.07
C ARG A 112 -11.70 -6.37 -19.30
N LYS A 113 -10.94 -5.35 -19.68
CA LYS A 113 -9.95 -5.41 -20.76
C LYS A 113 -8.55 -5.76 -20.21
N LYS A 114 -7.58 -5.97 -21.11
CA LYS A 114 -6.20 -6.39 -20.74
C LYS A 114 -5.54 -5.41 -19.75
N ASP A 115 -5.77 -4.11 -19.92
CA ASP A 115 -5.30 -3.04 -19.04
C ASP A 115 -5.81 -3.16 -17.59
N PHE A 116 -7.03 -3.68 -17.38
CA PHE A 116 -7.55 -3.95 -16.03
C PHE A 116 -6.64 -4.90 -15.24
N THR A 117 -6.17 -5.99 -15.89
CA THR A 117 -5.25 -6.94 -15.25
C THR A 117 -3.92 -6.28 -14.87
N TRP A 118 -3.46 -5.31 -15.66
CA TRP A 118 -2.20 -4.61 -15.41
C TRP A 118 -2.30 -3.73 -14.16
N VAL A 119 -3.46 -3.10 -13.95
CA VAL A 119 -3.77 -2.33 -12.73
C VAL A 119 -3.85 -3.23 -11.50
N LEU A 120 -4.43 -4.44 -11.61
CA LEU A 120 -4.45 -5.39 -10.49
C LEU A 120 -3.06 -5.88 -10.08
N MET A 121 -2.14 -5.98 -11.06
CA MET A 121 -0.76 -6.33 -10.78
C MET A 121 0.00 -5.15 -10.15
N ASP A 122 -0.22 -3.94 -10.65
CA ASP A 122 0.45 -2.72 -10.23
C ASP A 122 -0.49 -1.52 -10.40
N ILE A 123 -0.96 -0.97 -9.28
CA ILE A 123 -1.88 0.17 -9.27
C ILE A 123 -1.29 1.40 -9.97
N ASN A 124 0.05 1.50 -10.08
CA ASN A 124 0.67 2.63 -10.77
C ASN A 124 0.41 2.66 -12.27
N LYS A 125 -0.04 1.53 -12.84
CA LYS A 125 -0.43 1.43 -14.25
C LYS A 125 -1.85 1.92 -14.54
N ILE A 126 -2.58 2.34 -13.51
CA ILE A 126 -3.94 2.87 -13.67
C ILE A 126 -3.95 4.17 -14.48
N THR A 127 -4.86 4.23 -15.43
CA THR A 127 -5.04 5.38 -16.32
C THR A 127 -5.93 6.46 -15.69
N GLU A 128 -5.87 7.69 -16.19
CA GLU A 128 -6.73 8.78 -15.70
C GLU A 128 -8.22 8.45 -15.80
N GLU A 129 -8.63 7.83 -16.92
CA GLU A 129 -10.02 7.42 -17.12
C GLU A 129 -10.44 6.34 -16.12
N GLN A 130 -9.55 5.38 -15.82
CA GLN A 130 -9.81 4.36 -14.83
C GLN A 130 -9.96 4.92 -13.41
N ILE A 131 -9.09 5.85 -13.02
CA ILE A 131 -9.24 6.57 -11.75
C ILE A 131 -10.60 7.28 -11.71
N TRP A 132 -10.93 8.02 -12.78
CA TRP A 132 -12.19 8.76 -12.89
C TRP A 132 -13.42 7.86 -12.78
N THR A 133 -13.48 6.76 -13.52
CA THR A 133 -14.58 5.80 -13.48
C THR A 133 -14.76 5.24 -12.07
N THR A 134 -13.67 4.85 -11.42
CA THR A 134 -13.74 4.33 -10.04
C THR A 134 -14.18 5.40 -9.04
N LEU A 135 -13.70 6.64 -9.14
CA LEU A 135 -14.18 7.75 -8.29
C LEU A 135 -15.68 8.02 -8.50
N THR A 136 -16.18 7.90 -9.73
CA THR A 136 -17.61 8.03 -10.06
C THR A 136 -18.44 6.93 -9.40
N TYR A 137 -17.92 5.70 -9.41
CA TYR A 137 -18.52 4.56 -8.71
C TYR A 137 -18.60 4.80 -7.19
N ILE A 138 -17.47 5.20 -6.58
CA ILE A 138 -17.40 5.49 -5.14
C ILE A 138 -18.36 6.62 -4.77
N ASN A 139 -18.39 7.71 -5.54
CA ASN A 139 -19.31 8.83 -5.33
C ASN A 139 -20.77 8.39 -5.37
N SER A 140 -21.13 7.51 -6.31
CA SER A 140 -22.48 6.94 -6.39
C SER A 140 -22.83 6.13 -5.14
N GLY A 141 -21.89 5.36 -4.60
CA GLY A 141 -22.04 4.68 -3.31
C GLY A 141 -22.22 5.66 -2.14
N CYS A 142 -21.44 6.74 -2.10
CA CYS A 142 -21.54 7.78 -1.07
C CYS A 142 -22.88 8.53 -1.13
N ILE A 143 -23.44 8.76 -2.32
CA ILE A 143 -24.78 9.34 -2.51
C ILE A 143 -25.85 8.40 -1.94
N LYS A 144 -25.69 7.09 -2.12
CA LYS A 144 -26.58 6.06 -1.55
C LYS A 144 -26.42 5.85 -0.03
N GLY A 145 -25.49 6.56 0.61
CA GLY A 145 -25.29 6.51 2.06
C GLY A 145 -24.19 5.55 2.54
N ASN A 146 -23.41 4.94 1.63
CA ASN A 146 -22.29 4.10 2.01
C ASN A 146 -21.19 4.94 2.66
N LYS A 147 -20.67 4.47 3.80
CA LYS A 147 -19.55 5.11 4.50
C LYS A 147 -18.23 4.49 4.08
N LEU A 148 -17.23 5.32 3.87
CA LEU A 148 -15.86 4.88 3.65
C LEU A 148 -15.14 4.72 4.98
N SER A 149 -14.37 3.64 5.14
CA SER A 149 -13.47 3.45 6.27
C SER A 149 -12.29 4.43 6.20
N HIS A 150 -11.55 4.59 7.30
CA HIS A 150 -10.38 5.46 7.34
C HIS A 150 -9.33 5.10 6.27
N ASN A 151 -9.07 3.80 6.08
CA ASN A 151 -8.11 3.35 5.07
C ASN A 151 -8.64 3.57 3.64
N GLN A 152 -9.93 3.33 3.40
CA GLN A 152 -10.57 3.63 2.11
C GLN A 152 -10.49 5.13 1.77
N ILE A 153 -10.70 6.00 2.75
CA ILE A 153 -10.55 7.45 2.58
C ILE A 153 -9.11 7.79 2.19
N LYS A 154 -8.12 7.28 2.94
CA LYS A 154 -6.71 7.53 2.67
C LYS A 154 -6.31 7.15 1.24
N ASP A 155 -6.62 5.93 0.83
CA ASP A 155 -6.22 5.42 -0.49
C ASP A 155 -6.98 6.12 -1.63
N THR A 156 -8.24 6.51 -1.39
CA THR A 156 -9.01 7.27 -2.38
C THR A 156 -8.44 8.69 -2.54
N ILE A 157 -8.00 9.34 -1.47
CA ILE A 157 -7.35 10.66 -1.54
C ILE A 157 -6.07 10.58 -2.36
N GLU A 158 -5.23 9.57 -2.14
CA GLU A 158 -3.99 9.37 -2.90
C GLU A 158 -4.26 9.28 -4.42
N MET A 159 -5.32 8.57 -4.79
CA MET A 159 -5.73 8.44 -6.19
C MET A 159 -6.31 9.73 -6.77
N VAL A 160 -7.03 10.52 -5.96
CA VAL A 160 -7.46 11.87 -6.35
C VAL A 160 -6.26 12.78 -6.56
N GLU A 161 -5.30 12.79 -5.65
CA GLU A 161 -4.06 13.58 -5.77
C GLU A 161 -3.31 13.21 -7.05
N LYS A 162 -3.11 11.92 -7.30
CA LYS A 162 -2.47 11.41 -8.53
C LYS A 162 -3.16 11.84 -9.81
N LEU A 163 -4.50 11.93 -9.81
CA LEU A 163 -5.27 12.39 -10.96
C LEU A 163 -5.16 13.92 -11.16
N ILE A 164 -5.15 14.69 -10.06
CA ILE A 164 -5.08 16.15 -10.09
C ILE A 164 -3.69 16.66 -10.42
N ASP A 165 -2.62 15.97 -9.96
CA ASP A 165 -1.23 16.36 -10.20
C ASP A 165 -0.84 16.36 -11.68
N LYS A 166 -1.56 15.59 -12.52
CA LYS A 166 -1.40 15.63 -13.98
C LYS A 166 -1.90 16.93 -14.62
N ASN A 167 -2.58 17.78 -13.84
CA ASN A 167 -3.08 19.10 -14.23
C ASN A 167 -4.00 19.08 -15.47
N ASN A 168 -4.64 17.95 -15.75
CA ASN A 168 -5.56 17.80 -16.88
C ASN A 168 -6.92 18.44 -16.52
N ILE A 169 -7.20 19.61 -17.11
CA ILE A 169 -8.38 20.44 -16.82
C ILE A 169 -9.69 19.63 -16.91
N LYS A 170 -9.79 18.70 -17.88
CA LYS A 170 -10.96 17.84 -18.04
C LYS A 170 -11.21 17.00 -16.79
N TYR A 171 -10.19 16.33 -16.27
CA TYR A 171 -10.31 15.48 -15.09
C TYR A 171 -10.42 16.29 -13.81
N VAL A 172 -9.73 17.43 -13.71
CA VAL A 172 -9.88 18.36 -12.58
C VAL A 172 -11.34 18.80 -12.41
N ASN A 173 -11.98 19.23 -13.50
CA ASN A 173 -13.38 19.69 -13.44
C ASN A 173 -14.34 18.52 -13.13
N ARG A 174 -14.08 17.35 -13.70
CA ARG A 174 -14.83 16.12 -13.38
C ARG A 174 -14.73 15.76 -11.90
N VAL A 175 -13.55 15.75 -11.31
CA VAL A 175 -13.39 15.45 -9.88
C VAL A 175 -14.06 16.51 -9.02
N LYS A 176 -13.97 17.80 -9.37
CA LYS A 176 -14.68 18.88 -8.68
C LYS A 176 -16.20 18.67 -8.65
N SER A 177 -16.78 18.05 -9.67
CA SER A 177 -18.22 17.74 -9.69
C SER A 177 -18.63 16.58 -8.75
N LEU A 178 -17.69 15.83 -8.18
CA LEU A 178 -17.98 14.74 -7.22
C LEU A 178 -18.12 15.29 -5.79
N GLU A 179 -18.98 16.29 -5.59
CA GLU A 179 -19.09 17.02 -4.32
C GLU A 179 -19.34 16.11 -3.11
N LYS A 180 -20.19 15.08 -3.27
CA LYS A 180 -20.49 14.15 -2.17
C LYS A 180 -19.25 13.37 -1.74
N LEU A 181 -18.48 12.86 -2.70
CA LEU A 181 -17.22 12.18 -2.44
C LEU A 181 -16.20 13.14 -1.79
N LEU A 182 -15.98 14.33 -2.35
CA LEU A 182 -15.04 15.30 -1.80
C LEU A 182 -15.35 15.68 -0.35
N ASN A 183 -16.64 15.81 -0.02
CA ASN A 183 -17.11 16.04 1.35
C ASN A 183 -16.84 14.86 2.29
N VAL A 184 -17.05 13.61 1.83
CA VAL A 184 -16.74 12.40 2.61
C VAL A 184 -15.24 12.26 2.85
N LEU A 185 -14.43 12.57 1.83
CA LEU A 185 -12.97 12.56 1.91
C LEU A 185 -12.42 13.73 2.73
N GLY A 186 -13.21 14.77 3.00
CA GLY A 186 -12.75 15.97 3.71
C GLY A 186 -11.72 16.77 2.92
N ILE A 187 -11.83 16.82 1.59
CA ILE A 187 -10.87 17.51 0.72
C ILE A 187 -11.55 18.51 -0.21
N LYS A 188 -10.77 19.48 -0.70
CA LYS A 188 -11.14 20.40 -1.77
C LYS A 188 -10.01 20.52 -2.79
N ILE A 189 -10.39 20.80 -4.04
CA ILE A 189 -9.42 21.07 -5.12
C ILE A 189 -9.30 22.59 -5.29
N VAL A 190 -8.10 23.11 -5.07
CA VAL A 190 -7.79 24.55 -5.19
C VAL A 190 -6.78 24.78 -6.30
N ASN A 191 -6.80 25.97 -6.90
CA ASN A 191 -5.74 26.41 -7.80
C ASN A 191 -4.67 27.15 -6.96
N VAL A 192 -3.41 26.76 -7.09
CA VAL A 192 -2.25 27.38 -6.46
C VAL A 192 -1.17 27.52 -7.52
N ASN A 193 -0.80 28.76 -7.86
CA ASN A 193 0.25 29.08 -8.83
C ASN A 193 0.06 28.34 -10.18
N ASP A 194 -1.12 28.49 -10.78
CA ASP A 194 -1.51 27.89 -12.07
C ASP A 194 -1.50 26.35 -12.10
N ARG A 195 -1.51 25.71 -10.94
CA ARG A 195 -1.66 24.26 -10.80
C ARG A 195 -2.76 23.91 -9.82
N PHE A 196 -3.52 22.87 -10.15
CA PHE A 196 -4.51 22.33 -9.22
C PHE A 196 -3.85 21.47 -8.16
N LYS A 197 -4.30 21.61 -6.91
CA LYS A 197 -3.84 20.82 -5.77
C LYS A 197 -5.01 20.42 -4.88
N VAL A 198 -4.89 19.26 -4.26
CA VAL A 198 -5.81 18.80 -3.22
C VAL A 198 -5.42 19.45 -1.89
N ARG A 199 -6.39 19.99 -1.15
CA ARG A 199 -6.22 20.47 0.22
C ARG A 199 -7.22 19.79 1.12
N ARG A 200 -6.76 19.32 2.27
CA ARG A 200 -7.64 18.84 3.34
C ARG A 200 -8.40 20.01 3.96
N ILE A 201 -9.68 19.81 4.18
CA ILE A 201 -10.52 20.69 4.96
C ILE A 201 -10.41 20.17 6.38
N PHE A 202 -9.75 20.92 7.27
CA PHE A 202 -9.82 20.60 8.69
C PHE A 202 -11.30 20.71 9.12
N ARG A 203 -11.85 19.59 9.58
CA ARG A 203 -13.10 19.52 10.31
C ARG A 203 -12.81 18.91 11.67
#